data_AF-A0A9W7WYY7-F1
#
_entry.id   AF-A0A9W7WYY7-F1
#
_cell.length_a   1.000
_cell.length_b   1.000
_cell.length_c   1.000
_cell.angle_alpha   90.00
_cell.angle_beta   90.00
_cell.angle_gamma   90.00
#
_symmetry.space_group_name_H-M   'P 1'
#
loop_
_entity.id
_entity.type
_entity.pdbx_description
1 polymer ?
#
loop_
_entity_poly.entity_id
_entity_poly.type
_entity_poly.pdbx_seq_one_letter_code
_entity_poly.pdbx_strand_id
1 'polypeptide(L)'
;MFPLVSAVHATQKEVLHGNDLTLDIPDRTEKLKFISDDEKRHSTIWVRNGKVLKGQKLRVVSHVTFDHAGTYTLLNAWNNEISSYTVKVKGKNKTMKCAPGETLDISLEGIKLENATLFFYNNGSIVTLVKSGEPVASRDPNYINRLKVTSETINVLNVNVSDVGEYILKDPKRRIVSKSKLIVERHSPTSNKKALIALVLLVIPVIICCYCMMKICCTDDKSNTANTNTLNGQPESVPMCQTVTDPSQCYPTLPVQGQFQYPPPPQWNGQPAVPPYPNCNPLMNIASPGLYPTTA
;
A
#
# COMPACT_ATOMS: atom_id res chain seq x y z
N MET A 1 -37.48 -52.29 -7.92
CA MET A 1 -37.10 -51.01 -7.30
C MET A 1 -35.72 -50.65 -7.82
N PHE A 2 -35.62 -49.72 -8.77
CA PHE A 2 -34.32 -49.33 -9.33
C PHE A 2 -33.61 -48.35 -8.40
N PRO A 3 -32.28 -48.47 -8.18
CA PRO A 3 -31.54 -47.44 -7.48
C PRO A 3 -31.53 -46.18 -8.35
N LEU A 4 -31.97 -45.05 -7.79
CA LEU A 4 -31.81 -43.76 -8.44
C LEU A 4 -30.31 -43.44 -8.46
N VAL A 5 -29.64 -43.67 -9.59
CA VAL A 5 -28.24 -43.28 -9.78
C VAL A 5 -28.19 -41.76 -9.84
N SER A 6 -28.06 -41.14 -8.67
CA SER A 6 -27.88 -39.69 -8.53
C SER A 6 -26.56 -39.33 -9.19
N ALA A 7 -26.62 -38.74 -10.39
CA ALA A 7 -25.44 -38.27 -11.10
C ALA A 7 -24.60 -37.36 -10.19
N VAL A 8 -23.33 -37.73 -9.99
CA VAL A 8 -22.38 -36.94 -9.21
C VAL A 8 -22.08 -35.67 -9.98
N HIS A 9 -22.35 -34.52 -9.36
CA HIS A 9 -22.12 -33.23 -10.01
C HIS A 9 -20.67 -32.78 -9.80
N ALA A 10 -19.89 -32.73 -10.88
CA ALA A 10 -18.53 -32.20 -10.89
C ALA A 10 -18.52 -30.76 -11.42
N THR A 11 -18.00 -29.82 -10.63
CA THR A 11 -17.94 -28.38 -10.97
C THR A 11 -16.49 -27.93 -11.11
N GLN A 12 -16.12 -27.28 -12.22
CA GLN A 12 -14.82 -26.59 -12.30
C GLN A 12 -14.90 -25.24 -11.60
N LYS A 13 -13.87 -24.90 -10.81
CA LYS A 13 -13.79 -23.63 -10.09
C LYS A 13 -12.41 -23.01 -10.25
N GLU A 14 -12.36 -21.76 -10.70
CA GLU A 14 -11.11 -21.01 -10.79
C GLU A 14 -11.02 -20.01 -9.61
N VAL A 15 -9.83 -19.93 -9.00
CA VAL A 15 -9.53 -18.98 -7.93
C VAL A 15 -8.21 -18.28 -8.20
N LEU A 16 -8.14 -16.98 -7.94
CA LEU A 16 -6.89 -16.21 -8.05
C LEU A 16 -6.01 -16.42 -6.83
N HIS A 17 -4.70 -16.47 -7.04
CA HIS A 17 -3.72 -16.63 -5.96
C HIS A 17 -3.90 -15.57 -4.87
N GLY A 18 -3.91 -15.97 -3.60
CA GLY A 18 -4.09 -15.09 -2.44
C GLY A 18 -5.53 -14.68 -2.14
N ASN A 19 -6.50 -15.04 -2.98
CA ASN A 19 -7.93 -14.91 -2.66
C ASN A 19 -8.42 -16.10 -1.82
N ASP A 20 -9.65 -16.04 -1.34
CA ASP A 20 -10.27 -17.13 -0.59
C ASP A 20 -10.93 -18.18 -1.51
N LEU A 21 -10.80 -19.46 -1.15
CA LEU A 21 -11.61 -20.53 -1.72
C LEU A 21 -12.86 -20.70 -0.86
N THR A 22 -14.02 -20.41 -1.44
CA THR A 22 -15.33 -20.65 -0.83
C THR A 22 -16.10 -21.67 -1.67
N LEU A 23 -16.61 -22.74 -1.05
CA LEU A 23 -17.42 -23.78 -1.70
C LEU A 23 -18.85 -23.77 -1.16
N ASP A 24 -19.80 -24.13 -2.00
CA ASP A 24 -21.19 -24.34 -1.58
C ASP A 24 -21.30 -25.73 -0.96
N ILE A 25 -21.82 -25.83 0.27
CA ILE A 25 -21.90 -27.10 1.01
C ILE A 25 -23.36 -27.52 1.14
N PRO A 26 -23.82 -28.54 0.40
CA PRO A 26 -25.19 -29.05 0.52
C PRO A 26 -25.52 -29.58 1.92
N ASP A 27 -26.77 -29.41 2.34
CA ASP A 27 -27.32 -29.83 3.64
C ASP A 27 -27.12 -31.32 3.99
N ARG A 28 -26.79 -32.18 3.01
CA ARG A 28 -26.48 -33.61 3.20
C ARG A 28 -24.98 -33.95 3.35
N THR A 29 -24.10 -32.95 3.37
CA THR A 29 -22.64 -33.13 3.43
C THR A 29 -22.13 -33.32 4.85
N GLU A 30 -21.54 -34.48 5.12
CA GLU A 30 -20.91 -34.80 6.40
C GLU A 30 -19.40 -34.58 6.39
N LYS A 31 -18.73 -34.71 5.23
CA LYS A 31 -17.27 -34.56 5.09
C LYS A 31 -16.89 -33.88 3.78
N LEU A 32 -15.77 -33.16 3.80
CA LEU A 32 -15.10 -32.63 2.62
C LEU A 32 -13.66 -33.17 2.58
N LYS A 33 -13.35 -33.94 1.54
CA LYS A 33 -11.98 -34.41 1.25
C LYS A 33 -11.31 -33.53 0.21
N PHE A 34 -10.00 -33.42 0.29
CA PHE A 34 -9.14 -32.78 -0.70
C PHE A 34 -8.07 -33.76 -1.17
N ILE A 35 -7.85 -33.77 -2.49
CA ILE A 35 -6.75 -34.43 -3.17
C ILE A 35 -6.04 -33.36 -4.00
N SER A 36 -4.74 -33.16 -3.81
CA SER A 36 -3.98 -32.17 -4.58
C SER A 36 -3.85 -32.55 -6.06
N ASP A 37 -3.62 -31.55 -6.91
CA ASP A 37 -3.45 -31.71 -8.37
C ASP A 37 -2.25 -32.62 -8.76
N ASP A 38 -1.27 -32.79 -7.85
CA ASP A 38 -0.16 -33.73 -7.98
C ASP A 38 -0.40 -35.09 -7.30
N GLU A 39 -1.61 -35.30 -6.76
CA GLU A 39 -2.08 -36.46 -5.98
C GLU A 39 -1.23 -36.84 -4.74
N LYS A 40 -0.26 -36.00 -4.34
CA LYS A 40 0.64 -36.28 -3.21
C LYS A 40 0.04 -35.96 -1.85
N ARG A 41 -1.01 -35.14 -1.78
CA ARG A 41 -1.70 -34.78 -0.54
C ARG A 41 -3.16 -35.18 -0.60
N HIS A 42 -3.54 -36.06 0.33
CA HIS A 42 -4.90 -36.52 0.56
C HIS A 42 -5.27 -36.13 1.99
N SER A 43 -6.37 -35.42 2.18
CA SER A 43 -6.80 -34.98 3.52
C SER A 43 -8.32 -34.85 3.63
N THR A 44 -8.84 -34.97 4.85
CA THR A 44 -10.21 -34.52 5.17
C THR A 44 -10.08 -33.14 5.81
N ILE A 45 -10.55 -32.11 5.10
CA ILE A 45 -10.31 -30.71 5.48
C ILE A 45 -11.50 -30.08 6.21
N TRP A 46 -12.67 -30.71 6.15
CA TRP A 46 -13.83 -30.33 6.95
C TRP A 46 -14.72 -31.54 7.25
N VAL A 47 -15.31 -31.55 8.44
CA VAL A 47 -16.27 -32.54 8.93
C VAL A 47 -17.42 -31.79 9.61
N ARG A 48 -18.64 -32.30 9.50
CA ARG A 48 -19.82 -31.71 10.13
C ARG A 48 -19.81 -31.90 11.65
N ASN A 49 -19.90 -30.79 12.37
CA ASN A 49 -20.00 -30.77 13.83
C ASN A 49 -21.46 -30.60 14.29
N GLY A 50 -22.36 -31.49 13.86
CA GLY A 50 -23.77 -31.59 14.31
C GLY A 50 -24.74 -30.47 13.89
N LYS A 51 -24.26 -29.25 13.57
CA LYS A 51 -25.12 -28.18 13.05
C LYS A 51 -25.48 -28.40 11.58
N VAL A 52 -26.75 -28.28 11.25
CA VAL A 52 -27.25 -28.32 9.87
C VAL A 52 -26.81 -27.04 9.15
N LEU A 53 -25.87 -27.19 8.22
CA LEU A 53 -25.45 -26.10 7.32
C LEU A 53 -26.48 -25.96 6.18
N LYS A 54 -27.58 -25.22 6.41
CA LYS A 54 -28.57 -24.97 5.34
C LYS A 54 -28.01 -24.01 4.29
N GLY A 55 -27.79 -24.50 3.07
CA GLY A 55 -27.37 -23.69 1.92
C GLY A 55 -26.10 -22.85 2.13
N GLN A 56 -25.18 -23.30 3.00
CA GLN A 56 -24.09 -22.45 3.47
C GLN A 56 -22.87 -22.50 2.55
N LYS A 57 -22.34 -21.31 2.24
CA LYS A 57 -21.01 -21.13 1.66
C LYS A 57 -19.94 -21.26 2.74
N LEU A 58 -19.10 -22.29 2.62
CA LEU A 58 -17.96 -22.53 3.52
C LEU A 58 -16.70 -21.91 2.90
N ARG A 59 -16.04 -20.99 3.62
CA ARG A 59 -14.66 -20.59 3.33
C ARG A 59 -13.75 -21.76 3.72
N VAL A 60 -13.21 -22.44 2.71
CA VAL A 60 -12.43 -23.68 2.85
C VAL A 60 -10.95 -23.38 3.06
N VAL A 61 -10.43 -22.38 2.35
CA VAL A 61 -9.03 -21.93 2.42
C VAL A 61 -8.99 -20.41 2.38
N SER A 62 -8.22 -19.79 3.28
CA SER A 62 -7.80 -18.39 3.20
C SER A 62 -6.50 -18.27 2.42
N HIS A 63 -6.36 -17.21 1.61
CA HIS A 63 -5.13 -16.92 0.85
C HIS A 63 -4.60 -18.10 0.02
N VAL A 64 -5.44 -18.57 -0.90
CA VAL A 64 -5.20 -19.73 -1.77
C VAL A 64 -3.88 -19.59 -2.53
N THR A 65 -2.92 -20.44 -2.20
CA THR A 65 -1.75 -20.70 -3.05
C THR A 65 -2.02 -21.81 -4.07
N PHE A 66 -1.16 -21.94 -5.10
CA PHE A 66 -1.22 -23.02 -6.08
C PHE A 66 -1.21 -24.44 -5.50
N ASP A 67 -0.75 -24.62 -4.26
CA ASP A 67 -0.71 -25.93 -3.58
C ASP A 67 -2.08 -26.39 -3.06
N HIS A 68 -3.12 -25.55 -3.19
CA HIS A 68 -4.53 -25.89 -2.97
C HIS A 68 -5.28 -26.17 -4.28
N ALA A 69 -4.60 -26.22 -5.43
CA ALA A 69 -5.19 -26.76 -6.65
C ALA A 69 -5.41 -28.27 -6.50
N GLY A 70 -6.49 -28.78 -7.08
CA GLY A 70 -6.87 -30.20 -7.01
C GLY A 70 -8.37 -30.41 -6.85
N THR A 71 -8.76 -31.60 -6.38
CA THR A 71 -10.16 -32.03 -6.31
C THR A 71 -10.68 -32.04 -4.88
N TYR A 72 -11.81 -31.37 -4.68
CA TYR A 72 -12.51 -31.18 -3.42
C TYR A 72 -13.82 -31.98 -3.44
N THR A 73 -13.91 -33.07 -2.70
CA THR A 73 -14.99 -34.06 -2.79
C THR A 73 -15.91 -33.98 -1.56
N LEU A 74 -17.19 -33.73 -1.78
CA LEU A 74 -18.23 -33.65 -0.75
C LEU A 74 -18.87 -35.03 -0.55
N LEU A 75 -18.83 -35.54 0.68
CA LEU A 75 -19.34 -36.86 1.03
C LEU A 75 -20.49 -36.79 2.04
N ASN A 76 -21.45 -37.70 1.92
CA ASN A 76 -22.54 -37.88 2.88
C ASN A 76 -22.16 -38.82 4.05
N ALA A 77 -23.13 -39.09 4.94
CA ALA A 77 -22.95 -39.95 6.12
C ALA A 77 -22.46 -41.37 5.79
N TRP A 78 -22.81 -41.89 4.61
CA TRP A 78 -22.41 -43.21 4.12
C TRP A 78 -21.09 -43.19 3.33
N ASN A 79 -20.34 -42.08 3.38
CA ASN A 79 -19.15 -41.78 2.56
C ASN A 79 -19.39 -41.78 1.03
N ASN A 80 -20.64 -41.79 0.55
CA ASN A 80 -20.92 -41.66 -0.88
C ASN A 80 -20.74 -40.21 -1.34
N GLU A 81 -20.23 -40.02 -2.55
CA GLU A 81 -20.04 -38.70 -3.14
C GLU A 81 -21.36 -38.01 -3.45
N ILE A 82 -21.45 -36.74 -3.07
CA ILE A 82 -22.56 -35.83 -3.35
C ILE A 82 -22.27 -35.02 -4.60
N SER A 83 -21.05 -34.48 -4.65
CA SER A 83 -20.51 -33.60 -5.69
C SER A 83 -19.02 -33.39 -5.45
N SER A 84 -18.33 -32.90 -6.47
CA SER A 84 -16.90 -32.54 -6.40
C SER A 84 -16.62 -31.21 -7.10
N TYR A 85 -15.59 -30.52 -6.62
CA TYR A 85 -15.05 -29.32 -7.25
C TYR A 85 -13.61 -29.55 -7.70
N THR A 86 -13.33 -29.38 -8.98
CA THR A 86 -11.95 -29.30 -9.50
C THR A 86 -11.51 -27.85 -9.44
N VAL A 87 -10.65 -27.53 -8.47
CA VAL A 87 -10.16 -26.17 -8.21
C VAL A 87 -8.85 -25.93 -8.96
N LYS A 88 -8.85 -24.94 -9.85
CA LYS A 88 -7.65 -24.43 -10.54
C LYS A 88 -7.27 -23.07 -9.96
N VAL A 89 -5.99 -22.91 -9.63
CA VAL A 89 -5.46 -21.65 -9.09
C VAL A 89 -4.71 -20.90 -10.19
N LYS A 90 -5.02 -19.62 -10.39
CA LYS A 90 -4.39 -18.75 -11.39
C LYS A 90 -3.60 -17.62 -10.72
N GLY A 91 -2.47 -17.24 -11.31
CA GLY A 91 -1.75 -16.04 -10.92
C GLY A 91 -2.54 -14.76 -11.24
N LYS A 92 -2.18 -13.65 -10.60
CA LYS A 92 -2.81 -12.34 -10.78
C LYS A 92 -2.09 -11.49 -11.83
N ASN A 93 -2.83 -10.94 -12.78
CA ASN A 93 -2.31 -9.91 -13.69
C ASN A 93 -2.80 -8.54 -13.20
N LYS A 94 -1.90 -7.57 -13.07
CA LYS A 94 -2.21 -6.21 -12.56
C LYS A 94 -1.51 -5.13 -13.39
N THR A 95 -2.15 -3.96 -13.45
CA THR A 95 -1.50 -2.71 -13.84
C THR A 95 -1.37 -1.87 -12.58
N MET A 96 -0.13 -1.47 -12.25
CA MET A 96 0.18 -0.61 -11.11
C MET A 96 0.47 0.80 -11.63
N LYS A 97 0.09 1.80 -10.84
CA LYS A 97 0.46 3.20 -11.09
C LYS A 97 1.23 3.73 -9.89
N CYS A 98 2.30 4.48 -10.15
CA CYS A 98 3.13 5.11 -9.13
C CYS A 98 3.82 6.33 -9.76
N ALA A 99 3.91 7.45 -9.04
CA ALA A 99 4.63 8.63 -9.52
C ALA A 99 6.13 8.54 -9.21
N PRO A 100 7.00 9.27 -9.92
CA PRO A 100 8.42 9.28 -9.61
C PRO A 100 8.67 9.86 -8.21
N GLY A 101 9.57 9.24 -7.44
CA GLY A 101 9.87 9.56 -6.05
C GLY A 101 8.97 8.86 -5.02
N GLU A 102 7.87 8.24 -5.42
CA GLU A 102 7.01 7.48 -4.50
C GLU A 102 7.57 6.08 -4.19
N THR A 103 6.86 5.34 -3.33
CA THR A 103 7.14 3.91 -3.09
C THR A 103 6.16 3.05 -3.87
N LEU A 104 6.67 2.06 -4.59
CA LEU A 104 5.87 1.03 -5.25
C LEU A 104 5.71 -0.19 -4.35
N ASP A 105 4.48 -0.48 -3.94
CA ASP A 105 4.14 -1.64 -3.11
C ASP A 105 3.74 -2.85 -3.97
N ILE A 106 4.53 -3.92 -3.90
CA ILE A 106 4.27 -5.18 -4.61
C ILE A 106 3.82 -6.22 -3.59
N SER A 107 2.52 -6.50 -3.55
CA SER A 107 1.95 -7.52 -2.67
C SER A 107 2.51 -8.91 -2.98
N LEU A 108 2.75 -9.69 -1.92
CA LEU A 108 3.10 -11.10 -2.01
C LEU A 108 1.92 -12.02 -2.42
N GLU A 109 0.70 -11.49 -2.50
CA GLU A 109 -0.51 -12.25 -2.89
C GLU A 109 -0.70 -13.56 -2.08
N GLY A 110 -0.31 -13.58 -0.80
CA GLY A 110 -0.45 -14.74 0.07
C GLY A 110 0.62 -15.84 -0.08
N ILE A 111 1.69 -15.65 -0.85
CA ILE A 111 2.90 -16.46 -0.60
C ILE A 111 3.61 -15.93 0.65
N LYS A 112 4.20 -16.84 1.42
CA LYS A 112 5.09 -16.45 2.51
C LYS A 112 6.37 -15.84 1.96
N LEU A 113 6.98 -14.91 2.69
CA LEU A 113 8.10 -14.13 2.21
C LEU A 113 9.31 -14.97 1.79
N GLU A 114 9.69 -15.97 2.59
CA GLU A 114 10.83 -16.86 2.34
C GLU A 114 10.69 -17.67 1.03
N ASN A 115 9.47 -17.76 0.51
CA ASN A 115 9.12 -18.44 -0.73
C ASN A 115 9.01 -17.49 -1.94
N ALA A 116 9.16 -16.18 -1.74
CA ALA A 116 9.02 -15.15 -2.77
C ALA A 116 10.30 -14.94 -3.57
N THR A 117 10.18 -14.95 -4.90
CA THR A 117 11.23 -14.45 -5.82
C THR A 117 10.62 -13.43 -6.77
N LEU A 118 11.14 -12.20 -6.77
CA LEU A 118 10.66 -11.10 -7.59
C LEU A 118 11.67 -10.76 -8.67
N PHE A 119 11.21 -10.77 -9.92
CA PHE A 119 11.95 -10.33 -11.09
C PHE A 119 11.38 -9.02 -11.62
N PHE A 120 12.24 -8.16 -12.14
CA PHE A 120 11.89 -6.96 -12.91
C PHE A 120 12.39 -7.12 -14.34
N TYR A 121 11.55 -6.75 -15.31
CA TYR A 121 11.85 -6.77 -16.74
C TYR A 121 11.60 -5.39 -17.34
N ASN A 122 12.61 -4.82 -17.98
CA ASN A 122 12.51 -3.57 -18.73
C ASN A 122 13.41 -3.63 -19.98
N ASN A 123 12.87 -3.29 -21.15
CA ASN A 123 13.59 -3.17 -22.43
C ASN A 123 14.54 -4.35 -22.76
N GLY A 124 14.13 -5.58 -22.45
CA GLY A 124 14.92 -6.80 -22.70
C GLY A 124 15.90 -7.18 -21.58
N SER A 125 16.17 -6.28 -20.63
CA SER A 125 16.95 -6.57 -19.42
C SER A 125 16.07 -7.23 -18.35
N ILE A 126 16.67 -8.17 -17.60
CA ILE A 126 16.08 -8.84 -16.45
C ILE A 126 16.94 -8.62 -15.20
N VAL A 127 16.32 -8.17 -14.11
CA VAL A 127 16.95 -8.05 -12.79
C VAL A 127 16.19 -8.91 -11.79
N THR A 128 16.89 -9.67 -10.96
CA THR A 128 16.27 -10.34 -9.80
C THR A 128 16.32 -9.37 -8.63
N LEU A 129 15.18 -8.83 -8.21
CA LEU A 129 15.11 -7.86 -7.11
C LEU A 129 15.18 -8.57 -5.75
N VAL A 130 14.35 -9.59 -5.58
CA VAL A 130 14.23 -10.38 -4.34
C VAL A 130 14.34 -11.87 -4.67
N LYS A 131 15.04 -12.64 -3.84
CA LYS A 131 15.19 -14.09 -3.99
C LYS A 131 15.04 -14.78 -2.64
N SER A 132 14.07 -15.69 -2.52
CA SER A 132 13.72 -16.37 -1.27
C SER A 132 13.48 -15.39 -0.11
N GLY A 133 12.79 -14.29 -0.40
CA GLY A 133 12.50 -13.21 0.55
C GLY A 133 13.60 -12.15 0.72
N GLU A 134 14.85 -12.45 0.38
CA GLU A 134 15.97 -11.53 0.58
C GLU A 134 16.16 -10.55 -0.60
N PRO A 135 16.41 -9.24 -0.35
CA PRO A 135 16.69 -8.26 -1.40
C PRO A 135 18.11 -8.45 -1.98
N VAL A 136 18.19 -9.00 -3.19
CA VAL A 136 19.46 -9.38 -3.85
C VAL A 136 19.95 -8.37 -4.89
N ALA A 137 19.07 -7.50 -5.43
CA ALA A 137 19.50 -6.38 -6.29
C ALA A 137 20.15 -5.22 -5.50
N SER A 138 20.40 -5.37 -4.21
CA SER A 138 21.10 -4.40 -3.35
C SER A 138 22.55 -4.08 -3.80
N ARG A 139 23.06 -4.78 -4.83
CA ARG A 139 24.35 -4.50 -5.51
C ARG A 139 24.20 -3.84 -6.89
N ASP A 140 22.99 -3.78 -7.44
CA ASP A 140 22.69 -3.07 -8.69
C ASP A 140 22.60 -1.56 -8.39
N PRO A 141 23.39 -0.69 -9.06
CA PRO A 141 23.36 0.75 -8.82
C PRO A 141 21.97 1.39 -8.87
N ASN A 142 21.04 0.81 -9.63
CA ASN A 142 19.66 1.29 -9.73
C ASN A 142 18.80 0.93 -8.49
N TYR A 143 19.20 -0.06 -7.68
CA TYR A 143 18.40 -0.61 -6.58
C TYR A 143 19.10 -0.61 -5.21
N ILE A 144 20.36 -0.18 -5.11
CA ILE A 144 21.07 0.07 -3.83
C ILE A 144 20.16 0.87 -2.88
N ASN A 145 19.95 0.33 -1.67
CA ASN A 145 19.13 0.94 -0.60
C ASN A 145 17.66 1.27 -0.97
N ARG A 146 17.14 0.78 -2.10
CA ARG A 146 15.77 1.05 -2.56
C ARG A 146 14.80 -0.12 -2.37
N LEU A 147 15.27 -1.30 -2.00
CA LEU A 147 14.42 -2.45 -1.72
C LEU A 147 14.16 -2.59 -0.22
N LYS A 148 12.89 -2.53 0.17
CA LYS A 148 12.44 -2.84 1.54
C LYS A 148 11.41 -3.96 1.49
N VAL A 149 11.58 -4.96 2.35
CA VAL A 149 10.76 -6.17 2.34
C VAL A 149 10.00 -6.29 3.67
N THR A 150 8.76 -6.78 3.61
CA THR A 150 7.91 -7.09 4.77
C THR A 150 7.29 -8.49 4.62
N SER A 151 6.57 -8.96 5.63
CA SER A 151 5.81 -10.23 5.58
C SER A 151 4.69 -10.26 4.53
N GLU A 152 4.30 -9.11 3.96
CA GLU A 152 3.15 -8.98 3.04
C GLU A 152 3.49 -8.28 1.72
N THR A 153 4.56 -7.48 1.69
CA THR A 153 4.94 -6.64 0.55
C THR A 153 6.44 -6.62 0.28
N ILE A 154 6.81 -6.50 -1.00
CA ILE A 154 8.11 -6.05 -1.45
C ILE A 154 7.93 -4.62 -1.96
N ASN A 155 8.71 -3.68 -1.45
CA ASN A 155 8.53 -2.25 -1.69
C ASN A 155 9.77 -1.72 -2.43
N VAL A 156 9.55 -1.00 -3.52
CA VAL A 156 10.60 -0.29 -4.28
C VAL A 156 10.49 1.20 -3.96
N LEU A 157 11.42 1.71 -3.16
CA LEU A 157 11.47 3.09 -2.69
C LEU A 157 11.94 4.04 -3.82
N ASN A 158 11.51 5.30 -3.76
CA ASN A 158 11.95 6.38 -4.64
C ASN A 158 11.88 6.00 -6.14
N VAL A 159 10.72 5.54 -6.61
CA VAL A 159 10.46 5.04 -7.97
C VAL A 159 10.98 6.02 -9.05
N ASN A 160 11.62 5.50 -10.08
CA ASN A 160 12.16 6.26 -11.20
C ASN A 160 11.41 5.90 -12.51
N VAL A 161 11.54 6.72 -13.55
CA VAL A 161 11.01 6.40 -14.88
C VAL A 161 11.65 5.15 -15.50
N SER A 162 12.85 4.78 -15.06
CA SER A 162 13.54 3.53 -15.42
C SER A 162 12.94 2.28 -14.77
N ASP A 163 12.09 2.43 -13.75
CA ASP A 163 11.39 1.33 -13.08
C ASP A 163 10.07 0.96 -13.79
N VAL A 164 9.72 1.66 -14.88
CA VAL A 164 8.63 1.25 -15.77
C VAL A 164 8.98 -0.08 -16.43
N GLY A 165 8.13 -1.09 -16.24
CA GLY A 165 8.37 -2.44 -16.74
C GLY A 165 7.40 -3.46 -16.17
N GLU A 166 7.77 -4.73 -16.25
CA GLU A 166 6.99 -5.85 -15.71
C GLU A 166 7.67 -6.45 -14.49
N TYR A 167 6.93 -6.48 -13.38
CA TYR A 167 7.32 -7.14 -12.14
C TYR A 167 6.66 -8.52 -12.10
N ILE A 168 7.45 -9.58 -12.00
CA ILE A 168 6.97 -10.97 -11.99
C ILE A 168 7.35 -11.62 -10.67
N LEU A 169 6.35 -11.86 -9.83
CA LEU A 169 6.48 -12.60 -8.58
C LEU A 169 6.31 -14.09 -8.87
N LYS A 170 7.26 -14.90 -8.40
CA LYS A 170 7.25 -16.36 -8.51
C LYS A 170 7.37 -17.03 -7.16
N ASP A 171 6.78 -18.21 -7.08
CA ASP A 171 6.94 -19.15 -5.96
C ASP A 171 8.22 -20.01 -6.13
N PRO A 172 8.57 -20.90 -5.17
CA PRO A 172 9.77 -21.74 -5.25
C PRO A 172 9.72 -22.75 -6.40
N LYS A 173 8.51 -23.13 -6.85
CA LYS A 173 8.29 -24.02 -8.02
C LYS A 173 8.30 -23.23 -9.34
N ARG A 174 8.72 -21.95 -9.30
CA ARG A 174 8.82 -21.01 -10.44
C ARG A 174 7.48 -20.69 -11.11
N ARG A 175 6.35 -20.99 -10.48
CA ARG A 175 4.99 -20.65 -10.95
C ARG A 175 4.77 -19.14 -10.77
N ILE A 176 4.12 -18.49 -11.73
CA ILE A 176 3.88 -17.04 -11.71
C ILE A 176 2.71 -16.73 -10.77
N VAL A 177 3.01 -16.21 -9.58
CA VAL A 177 2.04 -15.79 -8.56
C VAL A 177 1.35 -14.51 -8.98
N SER A 178 2.13 -13.53 -9.42
CA SER A 178 1.60 -12.30 -10.02
C SER A 178 2.52 -11.74 -11.10
N LYS A 179 1.90 -11.04 -12.05
CA LYS A 179 2.54 -10.25 -13.09
C LYS A 179 1.95 -8.85 -13.05
N SER A 180 2.77 -7.88 -12.66
CA SER A 180 2.34 -6.50 -12.43
C SER A 180 3.11 -5.56 -13.35
N LYS A 181 2.41 -4.91 -14.29
CA LYS A 181 2.99 -3.90 -15.18
C LYS A 181 2.94 -2.54 -14.50
N LEU A 182 4.09 -1.89 -14.29
CA LEU A 182 4.13 -0.53 -13.80
C LEU A 182 3.90 0.47 -14.94
N ILE A 183 3.07 1.47 -14.68
CA ILE A 183 2.96 2.68 -15.49
C ILE A 183 3.29 3.87 -14.58
N VAL A 184 4.23 4.71 -14.99
CA VAL A 184 4.49 5.96 -14.29
C VAL A 184 3.40 6.97 -14.66
N GLU A 185 2.59 7.33 -13.67
CA GLU A 185 1.61 8.41 -13.78
C GLU A 185 2.22 9.64 -13.10
N ARG A 186 2.53 10.69 -13.87
CA ARG A 186 2.76 11.99 -13.23
C ARG A 186 1.43 12.42 -12.65
N HIS A 187 1.38 12.67 -11.34
CA HIS A 187 0.31 13.45 -10.76
C HIS A 187 0.23 14.77 -11.53
N SER A 188 -0.84 14.95 -12.33
CA SER A 188 -1.18 16.28 -12.81
C SER A 188 -1.28 17.17 -11.58
N PRO A 189 -0.63 18.35 -11.53
CA PRO A 189 -0.87 19.28 -10.43
C PRO A 189 -2.38 19.46 -10.36
N THR A 190 -2.96 19.05 -9.22
CA THR A 190 -4.41 18.82 -9.11
C THR A 190 -5.10 20.03 -9.68
N SER A 191 -5.78 19.87 -10.81
CA SER A 191 -6.39 21.02 -11.48
C SER A 191 -7.29 21.66 -10.46
N ASN A 192 -6.92 22.87 -10.02
CA ASN A 192 -7.39 23.49 -8.78
C ASN A 192 -8.85 23.97 -8.91
N LYS A 193 -9.66 23.30 -9.74
CA LYS A 193 -11.06 23.57 -10.04
C LYS A 193 -11.87 23.78 -8.76
N LYS A 194 -11.62 23.04 -7.67
CA LYS A 194 -12.29 23.29 -6.38
C LYS A 194 -11.91 24.64 -5.76
N ALA A 195 -10.63 25.01 -5.74
CA ALA A 195 -10.18 26.32 -5.25
C ALA A 195 -10.57 27.46 -6.19
N LEU A 196 -10.56 27.23 -7.51
CA LEU A 196 -10.93 28.21 -8.53
C LEU A 196 -12.45 28.45 -8.55
N ILE A 197 -13.27 27.40 -8.40
CA ILE A 197 -14.72 27.51 -8.18
C ILE A 197 -15.00 28.24 -6.85
N ALA A 198 -14.29 27.91 -5.76
CA ALA A 198 -14.45 28.61 -4.50
C ALA A 198 -14.09 30.12 -4.60
N LEU A 199 -13.02 30.46 -5.33
CA LEU A 199 -12.60 31.83 -5.56
C LEU A 199 -13.61 32.60 -6.42
N VAL A 200 -14.16 31.98 -7.46
CA VAL A 200 -15.26 32.55 -8.26
C VAL A 200 -16.53 32.77 -7.40
N LEU A 201 -16.88 31.82 -6.54
CA LEU A 201 -18.02 31.92 -5.63
C LEU A 201 -17.85 33.00 -4.54
N LEU A 202 -16.62 33.39 -4.18
CA LEU A 202 -16.36 34.53 -3.29
C LEU A 202 -16.47 35.88 -4.00
N VAL A 203 -16.10 35.94 -5.28
CA VAL A 203 -16.11 37.19 -6.07
C VAL A 203 -17.52 37.58 -6.51
N ILE A 204 -18.38 36.61 -6.87
CA ILE A 204 -19.77 36.86 -7.30
C ILE A 204 -20.60 37.68 -6.29
N PRO A 205 -20.70 37.33 -4.98
CA PRO A 205 -21.51 38.09 -4.02
C PRO A 205 -20.95 39.48 -3.75
N VAL A 206 -19.63 39.69 -3.85
CA VAL A 206 -19.02 41.03 -3.73
C VAL A 206 -19.44 41.90 -4.93
N ILE A 207 -19.36 41.38 -6.15
CA ILE A 207 -19.81 42.09 -7.36
C ILE A 207 -21.30 42.42 -7.28
N ILE A 208 -22.15 41.48 -6.88
CA ILE A 208 -23.60 41.70 -6.72
C ILE A 208 -23.87 42.76 -5.64
N CYS A 209 -23.18 42.70 -4.49
CA CYS A 209 -23.31 43.69 -3.42
C CYS A 209 -22.95 45.11 -3.89
N CYS A 210 -21.82 45.26 -4.60
CA CYS A 210 -21.43 46.54 -5.19
C CYS A 210 -22.44 47.06 -6.22
N TYR A 211 -23.01 46.18 -7.06
CA TYR A 211 -24.05 46.54 -8.03
C TYR A 211 -25.35 46.99 -7.36
N CYS A 212 -25.73 46.36 -6.24
CA CYS A 212 -26.89 46.77 -5.44
C CYS A 212 -26.68 48.14 -4.79
N MET A 213 -25.51 48.40 -4.18
CA MET A 213 -25.19 49.70 -3.58
C MET A 213 -25.25 50.84 -4.61
N MET A 214 -24.66 50.64 -5.80
CA MET A 214 -24.67 51.65 -6.87
C MET A 214 -26.08 51.95 -7.40
N LYS A 215 -27.01 50.99 -7.34
CA LYS A 215 -28.40 51.19 -7.78
C LYS A 215 -29.32 51.78 -6.70
N ILE A 216 -29.02 51.55 -5.43
CA ILE A 216 -29.86 51.99 -4.30
C ILE A 216 -29.46 53.40 -3.82
N CYS A 217 -28.17 53.75 -3.82
CA CYS A 217 -27.69 55.05 -3.36
C CYS A 217 -27.87 56.21 -4.36
N CYS A 218 -28.53 55.98 -5.50
CA CYS A 218 -28.81 57.00 -6.53
C CYS A 218 -30.31 57.18 -6.81
N THR A 219 -31.18 56.77 -5.88
CA THR A 219 -32.59 57.18 -5.90
C THR A 219 -32.75 58.35 -4.93
N ASP A 220 -32.70 59.57 -5.45
CA ASP A 220 -32.93 60.79 -4.66
C ASP A 220 -34.35 60.80 -4.10
N ASP A 221 -34.50 61.02 -2.79
CA ASP A 221 -35.74 61.54 -2.23
C ASP A 221 -35.48 62.51 -1.07
N LYS A 222 -36.33 63.53 -0.96
CA LYS A 222 -35.94 64.86 -0.46
C LYS A 222 -36.91 65.40 0.59
N SER A 223 -36.34 65.96 1.66
CA SER A 223 -36.89 66.97 2.59
C SER A 223 -37.65 66.58 3.89
N ASN A 224 -37.09 67.09 5.00
CA ASN A 224 -37.68 67.92 6.07
C ASN A 224 -38.60 67.37 7.20
N THR A 225 -37.96 67.11 8.36
CA THR A 225 -37.99 67.94 9.60
C THR A 225 -39.32 68.36 10.28
N ALA A 226 -39.52 67.95 11.56
CA ALA A 226 -39.80 68.85 12.71
C ALA A 226 -39.93 68.17 14.11
N ASN A 227 -39.04 68.53 15.05
CA ASN A 227 -39.23 68.85 16.51
C ASN A 227 -39.74 67.75 17.50
N THR A 228 -39.49 67.75 18.84
CA THR A 228 -38.98 68.76 19.82
C THR A 228 -38.10 68.19 20.97
N ASN A 229 -36.99 68.89 21.28
CA ASN A 229 -36.35 69.27 22.56
C ASN A 229 -36.34 68.41 23.86
N THR A 230 -35.11 68.15 24.38
CA THR A 230 -34.57 68.38 25.77
C THR A 230 -33.14 67.77 25.88
N LEU A 231 -32.16 68.17 26.73
CA LEU A 231 -31.87 69.40 27.52
C LEU A 231 -30.33 69.50 27.84
N ASN A 232 -29.91 70.56 28.54
CA ASN A 232 -28.56 70.96 29.03
C ASN A 232 -27.76 69.89 29.84
N GLY A 233 -26.42 69.95 30.04
CA GLY A 233 -25.35 70.81 29.46
C GLY A 233 -24.08 71.00 30.36
N GLN A 234 -22.86 70.77 29.82
CA GLN A 234 -21.49 71.24 30.23
C GLN A 234 -20.96 71.00 31.70
N PRO A 235 -19.66 71.25 32.07
CA PRO A 235 -18.43 71.64 31.31
C PRO A 235 -17.09 70.92 31.67
N GLU A 236 -16.01 71.21 30.89
CA GLU A 236 -14.56 71.46 31.24
C GLU A 236 -13.77 70.51 32.19
N SER A 237 -12.41 70.40 32.18
CA SER A 237 -11.29 70.83 31.30
C SER A 237 -10.01 70.00 31.65
N VAL A 238 -8.95 70.07 30.83
CA VAL A 238 -7.64 69.36 31.03
C VAL A 238 -6.65 70.21 31.86
N PRO A 239 -5.63 69.63 32.56
CA PRO A 239 -4.42 69.06 31.94
C PRO A 239 -4.05 67.68 32.58
N MET A 240 -2.88 67.02 32.40
CA MET A 240 -1.60 67.30 31.73
C MET A 240 -0.95 65.98 31.23
N CYS A 241 0.18 66.05 30.51
CA CYS A 241 0.98 64.86 30.10
C CYS A 241 2.32 64.75 30.86
N GLN A 242 2.84 63.52 30.99
CA GLN A 242 4.27 63.24 31.18
C GLN A 242 4.74 62.02 30.37
N THR A 243 6.03 62.05 30.00
CA THR A 243 6.71 61.18 29.02
C THR A 243 8.21 61.07 29.39
N VAL A 244 9.02 60.11 28.95
CA VAL A 244 8.79 58.95 28.05
C VAL A 244 9.72 57.79 28.42
N THR A 245 9.35 56.53 28.17
CA THR A 245 10.34 55.50 27.80
C THR A 245 9.73 54.38 26.97
N ASP A 246 10.37 54.12 25.83
CA ASP A 246 10.10 53.15 24.76
C ASP A 246 11.45 52.43 24.49
N PRO A 247 11.58 51.27 23.80
CA PRO A 247 10.56 50.41 23.19
C PRO A 247 10.59 48.93 23.64
N SER A 248 9.52 48.20 23.30
CA SER A 248 9.62 46.77 22.98
C SER A 248 8.99 46.51 21.61
N GLN A 249 9.82 46.22 20.60
CA GLN A 249 9.35 46.04 19.22
C GLN A 249 8.99 44.59 18.88
N CYS A 250 7.91 44.50 18.12
CA CYS A 250 7.26 43.33 17.53
C CYS A 250 8.17 42.28 16.87
N TYR A 251 7.80 41.01 17.02
CA TYR A 251 7.58 40.09 15.88
C TYR A 251 6.47 39.07 16.23
N PRO A 252 5.55 38.72 15.31
CA PRO A 252 4.56 37.68 15.55
C PRO A 252 5.18 36.28 15.45
N THR A 253 4.96 35.45 16.46
CA THR A 253 5.46 34.06 16.51
C THR A 253 4.62 33.12 15.64
N LEU A 254 5.30 32.26 14.86
CA LEU A 254 4.66 31.10 14.24
C LEU A 254 4.16 30.11 15.32
N PRO A 255 3.13 29.29 15.02
CA PRO A 255 2.70 28.23 15.93
C PRO A 255 3.83 27.23 16.17
N VAL A 256 4.16 27.02 17.45
CA VAL A 256 5.22 26.13 17.92
C VAL A 256 4.92 24.68 17.53
N GLN A 257 5.89 24.00 16.91
CA GLN A 257 5.83 22.55 16.74
C GLN A 257 5.81 21.87 18.11
N GLY A 258 4.84 21.00 18.34
CA GLY A 258 4.81 20.16 19.54
C GLY A 258 6.07 19.31 19.64
N GLN A 259 6.77 19.39 20.78
CA GLN A 259 7.90 18.53 21.06
C GLN A 259 7.41 17.10 21.27
N PHE A 260 7.69 16.22 20.31
CA PHE A 260 7.58 14.78 20.53
C PHE A 260 8.68 14.34 21.49
N GLN A 261 8.34 14.17 22.77
CA GLN A 261 9.18 13.46 23.72
C GLN A 261 9.23 11.97 23.31
N TYR A 262 10.36 11.56 22.73
CA TYR A 262 10.64 10.13 22.55
C TYR A 262 10.91 9.50 23.93
N PRO A 263 10.31 8.34 24.26
CA PRO A 263 10.74 7.60 25.44
C PRO A 263 12.19 7.12 25.26
N PRO A 264 12.98 7.03 26.34
CA PRO A 264 14.36 6.54 26.25
C PRO A 264 14.37 5.09 25.73
N PRO A 265 15.36 4.71 24.90
CA PRO A 265 15.46 3.35 24.37
C PRO A 265 15.68 2.35 25.52
N PRO A 266 15.06 1.16 25.47
CA PRO A 266 15.29 0.13 26.47
C PRO A 266 16.76 -0.34 26.44
N GLN A 267 17.41 -0.35 27.59
CA GLN A 267 18.80 -0.83 27.74
C GLN A 267 18.87 -2.33 27.44
N TRP A 268 19.43 -2.69 26.28
CA TRP A 268 19.67 -4.09 25.92
C TRP A 268 21.03 -4.54 26.45
N ASN A 269 21.04 -5.18 27.62
CA ASN A 269 22.24 -5.79 28.18
C ASN A 269 22.59 -7.09 27.43
N GLY A 270 23.52 -7.01 26.48
CA GLY A 270 24.06 -8.17 25.79
C GLY A 270 24.90 -7.81 24.57
N GLN A 271 26.21 -7.70 24.73
CA GLN A 271 27.13 -7.69 23.59
C GLN A 271 27.56 -9.12 23.26
N PRO A 272 27.37 -9.60 22.01
CA PRO A 272 28.22 -10.66 21.46
C PRO A 272 29.65 -10.13 21.36
N ALA A 273 30.65 -10.93 21.77
CA ALA A 273 32.05 -10.54 21.68
C ALA A 273 32.46 -10.33 20.21
N VAL A 274 33.03 -9.16 19.91
CA VAL A 274 33.58 -8.86 18.58
C VAL A 274 34.97 -9.51 18.46
N PRO A 275 35.24 -10.35 17.44
CA PRO A 275 36.58 -10.90 17.24
C PRO A 275 37.56 -9.78 16.82
N PRO A 276 38.84 -9.86 17.20
CA PRO A 276 39.81 -8.81 16.89
C PRO A 276 40.05 -8.70 15.37
N TYR A 277 39.92 -7.49 14.84
CA TYR A 277 40.26 -7.18 13.46
C TYR A 277 41.77 -7.35 13.20
N PRO A 278 42.20 -7.91 12.06
CA PRO A 278 43.60 -7.89 11.64
C PRO A 278 44.11 -6.46 11.44
N ASN A 279 45.31 -6.19 11.95
CA ASN A 279 45.95 -4.88 11.93
C ASN A 279 46.48 -4.53 10.52
N CYS A 280 45.84 -3.60 9.82
CA CYS A 280 46.30 -3.09 8.53
C CYS A 280 47.27 -1.91 8.68
N ASN A 281 48.55 -2.21 8.91
CA ASN A 281 49.62 -1.23 8.69
C ASN A 281 50.09 -1.27 7.22
N PRO A 282 50.20 -0.13 6.52
CA PRO A 282 50.70 -0.09 5.16
C PRO A 282 52.23 -0.12 5.16
N LEU A 283 52.82 -1.23 4.69
CA LEU A 283 54.24 -1.30 4.39
C LEU A 283 54.40 -1.43 2.87
N MET A 284 54.72 -0.31 2.22
CA MET A 284 55.12 -0.35 0.82
C MET A 284 56.36 -1.23 0.68
N ASN A 285 56.32 -2.21 -0.20
CA ASN A 285 57.53 -2.75 -0.77
C ASN A 285 57.32 -2.96 -2.28
N ILE A 286 57.90 -2.04 -3.06
CA ILE A 286 57.82 -2.07 -4.52
C ILE A 286 58.89 -3.04 -5.02
N ALA A 287 58.49 -4.28 -5.29
CA ALA A 287 59.32 -5.25 -6.01
C ALA A 287 58.98 -5.20 -7.50
N SER A 288 59.87 -4.62 -8.31
CA SER A 288 59.74 -4.63 -9.77
C SER A 288 59.96 -6.05 -10.32
N PRO A 289 59.20 -6.51 -11.34
CA PRO A 289 59.44 -7.81 -11.96
C PRO A 289 60.75 -7.81 -12.74
N GLY A 290 61.63 -8.77 -12.41
CA GLY A 290 62.93 -8.94 -13.05
C GLY A 290 62.86 -9.51 -14.47
N LEU A 291 63.90 -9.21 -15.25
CA LEU A 291 64.07 -9.62 -16.64
C LEU A 291 64.30 -11.13 -16.79
N TYR A 292 63.76 -11.73 -17.86
CA TYR A 292 64.09 -13.09 -18.30
C TYR A 292 65.48 -13.12 -18.97
N PRO A 293 66.35 -14.09 -18.66
CA PRO A 293 67.53 -14.37 -19.49
C PRO A 293 67.18 -15.30 -20.65
N THR A 294 67.71 -14.99 -21.84
CA THR A 294 67.64 -15.82 -23.04
C THR A 294 68.92 -16.64 -23.20
N THR A 295 68.81 -17.92 -23.54
CA THR A 295 69.84 -18.76 -24.19
C THR A 295 69.08 -19.94 -24.81
N ALA A 296 69.11 -20.14 -26.13
CA ALA A 296 70.23 -20.60 -26.97
C ALA A 296 70.41 -22.12 -26.85
#